data_AF-Q2PER3-F1
#
_entry.id   AF-Q2PER3-F1
#
_cell.length_a   1.000
_cell.length_b   1.000
_cell.length_c   1.000
_cell.angle_alpha   90.00
_cell.angle_beta   90.00
_cell.angle_gamma   90.00
#
_symmetry.space_group_name_H-M   'P 1'
#
loop_
_entity.id
_entity.type
_entity.pdbx_description
1 polymer ?
#
loop_
_entity_poly.entity_id
_entity_poly.type
_entity_poly.pdbx_seq_one_letter_code
_entity_poly.pdbx_strand_id
1 'polypeptide(L)'
;MGKQKYAENTYGGATTPLPLPPLLRTLISSLFNSSDKNSFLSFSLNYKLFQTLRFIILTFYLFLLRFIPSFFFIQKYEESVKFTHDTRNDTAIGRALSQLLSALNDIPVSSRKYEVVRSLTEKIIDDNHLDGVHSLREVNRVALSTAFGRALNQLEGKVAEREGEVEREGDGVEYYRMMRRRIWKVVRAVGWRVRGGEGGLGGVPAEKLAAELVWMVKKMVECGCADEGIHRWAAASNLGFLALSADPRLQSSLVKLAAFLFKEAKDLGVDEIEESKIKQCMQVKLKMLQTWLPLLCRASNGTDAPALSINERAGLERVLEDIIEELEQEKQEQILSLWLHHFTHCSSSDWPNLHSCYARWCCKSRKQLLLLNEN
;
A
#
# COMPACT_ATOMS: atom_id res chain seq x y z
N MET A 1 50.87 -42.07 61.69
CA MET A 1 52.08 -41.21 61.64
C MET A 1 52.02 -40.40 60.36
N GLY A 2 52.15 -39.06 60.42
CA GLY A 2 52.26 -38.13 59.27
C GLY A 2 50.93 -37.68 58.65
N LYS A 3 50.38 -36.51 59.01
CA LYS A 3 50.66 -35.13 58.54
C LYS A 3 50.26 -34.84 57.07
N GLN A 4 49.11 -34.16 56.95
CA GLN A 4 48.94 -32.80 56.37
C GLN A 4 49.66 -32.40 55.06
N LYS A 5 48.83 -31.89 54.14
CA LYS A 5 48.83 -30.52 53.56
C LYS A 5 49.22 -30.32 52.08
N TYR A 6 48.24 -29.68 51.40
CA TYR A 6 48.29 -28.59 50.41
C TYR A 6 48.50 -28.84 48.90
N ALA A 7 47.60 -28.16 48.16
CA ALA A 7 47.73 -27.52 46.85
C ALA A 7 47.93 -28.46 45.63
N GLU A 8 47.41 -28.21 44.43
CA GLU A 8 47.10 -26.95 43.77
C GLU A 8 46.16 -27.17 42.55
N ASN A 9 45.52 -26.07 42.16
CA ASN A 9 44.61 -25.76 41.06
C ASN A 9 44.76 -26.49 39.71
N THR A 10 43.62 -26.65 39.02
CA THR A 10 43.25 -26.12 37.67
C THR A 10 42.08 -26.97 37.10
N TYR A 11 41.01 -26.52 36.44
CA TYR A 11 40.72 -25.38 35.58
C TYR A 11 39.26 -24.94 35.75
N GLY A 12 39.03 -23.62 35.74
CA GLY A 12 37.72 -23.00 35.57
C GLY A 12 37.33 -22.87 34.10
N GLY A 13 36.02 -22.78 33.86
CA GLY A 13 35.41 -22.42 32.58
C GLY A 13 34.17 -21.59 32.84
N ALA A 14 34.35 -20.34 33.29
CA ALA A 14 33.29 -19.35 33.37
C ALA A 14 32.96 -18.85 31.96
N THR A 15 31.73 -19.06 31.52
CA THR A 15 31.14 -18.38 30.36
C THR A 15 31.12 -16.88 30.63
N THR A 16 31.86 -16.14 29.80
CA THR A 16 31.91 -14.68 29.80
C THR A 16 30.56 -14.09 29.35
N PRO A 17 29.92 -13.22 30.15
CA PRO A 17 28.79 -12.43 29.68
C PRO A 17 29.29 -11.29 28.79
N LEU A 18 28.67 -11.14 27.61
CA LEU A 18 28.87 -10.02 26.70
C LEU A 18 28.77 -8.67 27.46
N PRO A 19 29.66 -7.70 27.18
CA PRO A 19 29.68 -6.44 27.91
C PRO A 19 28.45 -5.60 27.55
N LEU A 20 27.54 -5.43 28.52
CA LEU A 20 26.52 -4.39 28.46
C LEU A 20 27.18 -3.00 28.48
N PRO A 21 26.73 -2.04 27.66
CA PRO A 21 27.24 -0.68 27.66
C PRO A 21 27.17 -0.04 29.07
N PRO A 22 28.21 0.71 29.49
CA PRO A 22 28.32 1.24 30.86
C PRO A 22 27.15 2.15 31.27
N LEU A 23 26.47 2.78 30.31
CA LEU A 23 25.27 3.61 30.53
C LEU A 23 24.05 2.79 30.97
N LEU A 24 23.90 1.58 30.42
CA LEU A 24 22.74 0.72 30.70
C LEU A 24 22.86 0.11 32.09
N ARG A 25 24.09 -0.19 32.51
CA ARG A 25 24.42 -0.72 33.83
C ARG A 25 24.25 0.32 34.94
N THR A 26 24.49 1.60 34.64
CA THR A 26 24.29 2.71 35.58
C THR A 26 22.80 3.06 35.72
N LEU A 27 22.03 3.02 34.62
CA LEU A 27 20.58 3.20 34.65
C LEU A 27 19.87 2.13 35.49
N ILE A 28 20.18 0.85 35.27
CA ILE A 28 19.56 -0.25 36.03
C ILE A 28 19.95 -0.19 37.51
N SER A 29 21.21 0.13 37.81
CA SER A 29 21.67 0.28 39.21
C SER A 29 21.01 1.47 39.93
N SER A 30 20.69 2.55 39.21
CA SER A 30 19.98 3.70 39.78
C SER A 30 18.50 3.43 40.07
N LEU A 31 17.88 2.50 39.33
CA LEU A 31 16.47 2.13 39.51
C LEU A 31 16.26 1.24 40.74
N PHE A 32 17.27 0.44 41.11
CA PHE A 32 17.15 -0.54 42.19
C PHE A 32 17.68 -0.09 43.56
N ASN A 33 18.48 0.99 43.63
CA ASN A 33 19.13 1.42 44.88
C ASN A 33 18.41 2.53 45.66
N SER A 34 17.16 2.89 45.34
CA SER A 34 16.42 3.89 46.13
C SER A 34 15.54 3.22 47.19
N SER A 35 16.19 2.71 48.23
CA SER A 35 15.55 2.55 49.54
C SER A 35 15.80 3.83 50.34
N ASP A 36 14.74 4.30 51.00
CA ASP A 36 14.67 5.45 51.91
C ASP A 36 14.41 6.88 51.36
N LYS A 37 13.17 7.31 51.65
CA LYS A 37 12.70 8.67 52.01
C LYS A 37 12.62 9.81 50.98
N ASN A 38 12.82 9.57 49.68
CA ASN A 38 12.60 10.61 48.64
C ASN A 38 11.58 10.23 47.54
N SER A 39 10.52 9.51 47.89
CA SER A 39 9.52 8.93 46.97
C SER A 39 8.69 9.93 46.14
N PHE A 40 8.61 11.21 46.53
CA PHE A 40 7.86 12.22 45.75
C PHE A 40 8.69 12.91 44.66
N LEU A 41 9.99 13.08 44.87
CA LEU A 41 10.89 13.68 43.87
C LEU A 41 11.24 12.69 42.76
N SER A 42 11.37 11.40 43.08
CA SER A 42 11.59 10.36 42.09
C SER A 42 10.38 10.18 41.16
N PHE A 43 9.14 10.32 41.67
CA PHE A 43 7.94 10.26 40.85
C PHE A 43 7.82 11.43 39.85
N SER A 44 8.19 12.64 40.27
CA SER A 44 8.21 13.84 39.40
C SER A 44 9.29 13.75 38.31
N LEU A 45 10.47 13.23 38.67
CA LEU A 45 11.56 12.96 37.72
C LEU A 45 11.20 11.84 36.75
N ASN A 46 10.54 10.79 37.24
CA ASN A 46 10.04 9.70 36.42
C ASN A 46 8.94 10.17 35.47
N TYR A 47 8.02 11.05 35.88
CA TYR A 47 7.01 11.62 34.99
C TYR A 47 7.66 12.44 33.86
N LYS A 48 8.66 13.28 34.17
CA LYS A 48 9.44 14.00 33.16
C LYS A 48 10.24 13.05 32.26
N LEU A 49 10.82 11.98 32.80
CA LEU A 49 11.53 10.96 32.03
C LEU A 49 10.59 10.17 31.12
N PHE A 50 9.40 9.79 31.58
CA PHE A 50 8.39 9.14 30.76
C PHE A 50 7.85 10.09 29.68
N GLN A 51 7.73 11.38 29.99
CA GLN A 51 7.29 12.39 29.04
C GLN A 51 8.37 12.67 27.98
N THR A 52 9.64 12.75 28.36
CA THR A 52 10.75 12.86 27.40
C THR A 52 10.95 11.57 26.62
N LEU A 53 10.81 10.40 27.23
CA LEU A 53 10.85 9.11 26.53
C LEU A 53 9.69 9.01 25.54
N ARG A 54 8.48 9.40 25.92
CA ARG A 54 7.31 9.47 25.03
C ARG A 54 7.54 10.45 23.88
N PHE A 55 8.12 11.63 24.17
CA PHE A 55 8.47 12.60 23.13
C PHE A 55 9.55 12.06 22.20
N ILE A 56 10.58 11.43 22.73
CA ILE A 56 11.65 10.77 21.95
C ILE A 56 11.05 9.64 21.11
N ILE A 57 10.15 8.82 21.66
CA ILE A 57 9.46 7.74 20.93
C ILE A 57 8.56 8.32 19.84
N LEU A 58 7.77 9.36 20.10
CA LEU A 58 6.93 10.02 19.10
C LEU A 58 7.77 10.70 18.01
N THR A 59 8.84 11.39 18.40
CA THR A 59 9.74 12.08 17.48
C THR A 59 10.52 11.06 16.66
N PHE A 60 10.95 9.97 17.27
CA PHE A 60 11.60 8.83 16.61
C PHE A 60 10.61 8.08 15.72
N TYR A 61 9.35 7.95 16.09
CA TYR A 61 8.28 7.36 15.28
C TYR A 61 7.97 8.23 14.06
N LEU A 62 7.81 9.55 14.24
CA LEU A 62 7.63 10.52 13.15
C LEU A 62 8.88 10.61 12.26
N PHE A 63 10.07 10.51 12.86
CA PHE A 63 11.32 10.40 12.12
C PHE A 63 11.39 9.09 11.36
N LEU A 64 11.05 7.96 11.96
CA LEU A 64 10.97 6.68 11.26
C LEU A 64 9.92 6.71 10.15
N LEU A 65 8.78 7.39 10.31
CA LEU A 65 7.81 7.63 9.23
C LEU A 65 8.44 8.37 8.04
N ARG A 66 9.45 9.23 8.27
CA ARG A 66 10.25 9.86 7.21
C ARG A 66 11.18 8.87 6.48
N PHE A 67 11.55 7.76 7.11
CA PHE A 67 12.43 6.71 6.57
C PHE A 67 11.71 5.39 6.26
N ILE A 68 10.42 5.28 6.55
CA ILE A 68 9.61 4.08 6.29
C ILE A 68 8.82 4.39 5.01
N PRO A 69 9.18 3.85 3.83
CA PRO A 69 8.15 3.53 2.85
C PRO A 69 7.14 2.69 3.62
N SER A 70 5.85 2.91 3.35
CA SER A 70 4.70 2.18 3.91
C SER A 70 4.82 0.64 3.92
N PHE A 71 5.92 0.09 3.41
CA PHE A 71 6.39 -1.28 3.47
C PHE A 71 6.83 -1.83 4.85
N PHE A 72 7.45 -1.08 5.77
CA PHE A 72 7.96 -1.73 7.02
C PHE A 72 6.87 -2.14 8.02
N PHE A 73 5.63 -1.65 7.84
CA PHE A 73 4.47 -2.12 8.61
C PHE A 73 3.60 -3.13 7.85
N ILE A 74 4.08 -3.67 6.72
CA ILE A 74 3.52 -4.89 6.14
C ILE A 74 3.87 -6.02 7.11
N GLN A 75 2.96 -6.24 8.05
CA GLN A 75 2.85 -7.53 8.72
C GLN A 75 2.87 -8.58 7.61
N LYS A 76 3.89 -9.44 7.66
CA LYS A 76 4.13 -10.54 6.73
C LYS A 76 3.01 -11.58 6.88
N TYR A 77 1.80 -11.22 6.46
CA TYR A 77 0.75 -12.15 6.10
C TYR A 77 0.71 -12.17 4.59
N GLU A 78 1.63 -12.97 4.06
CA GLU A 78 1.56 -13.54 2.73
C GLU A 78 0.51 -14.65 2.76
N GLU A 79 -0.74 -14.28 3.06
CA GLU A 79 -1.85 -15.05 2.49
C GLU A 79 -1.97 -14.51 1.08
N SER A 80 -1.11 -15.01 0.19
CA SER A 80 -1.38 -14.93 -1.23
C SER A 80 -2.82 -15.42 -1.37
N VAL A 81 -3.74 -14.54 -1.74
CA VAL A 81 -4.95 -14.97 -2.43
C VAL A 81 -4.40 -15.74 -3.62
N LYS A 82 -4.31 -17.07 -3.46
CA LYS A 82 -3.96 -17.97 -4.54
C LYS A 82 -5.13 -17.79 -5.49
N PHE A 83 -4.96 -16.89 -6.45
CA PHE A 83 -5.62 -16.99 -7.73
C PHE A 83 -5.14 -18.32 -8.30
N THR A 84 -5.81 -19.38 -7.86
CA THR A 84 -5.63 -20.72 -8.38
C THR A 84 -5.78 -20.60 -9.89
N HIS A 85 -4.91 -21.27 -10.63
CA HIS A 85 -5.03 -21.36 -12.07
C HIS A 85 -6.35 -22.09 -12.35
N ASP A 86 -7.43 -21.34 -12.50
CA ASP A 86 -8.75 -21.90 -12.72
C ASP A 86 -8.75 -22.53 -14.11
N THR A 87 -8.90 -23.85 -14.13
CA THR A 87 -9.04 -24.70 -15.32
C THR A 87 -10.16 -24.23 -16.28
N ARG A 88 -11.01 -23.29 -15.88
CA ARG A 88 -12.05 -22.69 -16.73
C ARG A 88 -11.53 -21.69 -17.76
N ASN A 89 -10.32 -21.15 -17.56
CA ASN A 89 -9.59 -20.48 -18.64
C ASN A 89 -9.21 -21.45 -19.78
N ASP A 90 -9.33 -22.77 -19.59
CA ASP A 90 -9.07 -23.76 -20.65
C ASP A 90 -10.26 -23.95 -21.60
N THR A 91 -11.40 -23.31 -21.34
CA THR A 91 -12.53 -23.28 -22.27
C THR A 91 -12.17 -22.49 -23.53
N ALA A 92 -12.76 -22.85 -24.68
CA ALA A 92 -12.51 -22.13 -25.93
C ALA A 92 -12.84 -20.64 -25.82
N ILE A 93 -13.93 -20.30 -25.13
CA ILE A 93 -14.36 -18.91 -24.93
C ILE A 93 -13.47 -18.16 -23.93
N GLY A 94 -13.03 -18.80 -22.84
CA GLY A 94 -12.08 -18.20 -21.90
C GLY A 94 -10.71 -17.92 -22.53
N ARG A 95 -10.21 -18.83 -23.37
CA ARG A 95 -8.99 -18.61 -24.17
C ARG A 95 -9.16 -17.47 -25.16
N ALA A 96 -10.29 -17.43 -25.89
CA ALA A 96 -10.57 -16.36 -26.85
C ALA A 96 -10.61 -14.98 -26.15
N LEU A 97 -11.35 -14.87 -25.04
CA LEU A 97 -11.43 -13.63 -24.27
C LEU A 97 -10.06 -13.21 -23.70
N SER A 98 -9.31 -14.15 -23.15
CA SER A 98 -7.96 -13.89 -22.62
C SER A 98 -6.97 -13.44 -23.69
N GLN A 99 -7.08 -13.97 -24.91
CA GLN A 99 -6.29 -13.57 -26.08
C GLN A 99 -6.66 -12.16 -26.54
N LEU A 100 -7.95 -11.85 -26.64
CA LEU A 100 -8.43 -10.52 -27.01
C LEU A 100 -7.98 -9.46 -26.01
N LEU A 101 -8.12 -9.72 -24.71
CA LEU A 101 -7.65 -8.83 -23.64
C LEU A 101 -6.13 -8.63 -23.68
N SER A 102 -5.38 -9.69 -24.00
CA SER A 102 -3.92 -9.58 -24.19
C SER A 102 -3.57 -8.72 -25.40
N ALA A 103 -4.23 -8.95 -26.53
CA ALA A 103 -4.00 -8.20 -27.76
C ALA A 103 -4.37 -6.72 -27.61
N LEU A 104 -5.43 -6.43 -26.85
CA LEU A 104 -5.88 -5.06 -26.59
C LEU A 104 -4.77 -4.22 -25.94
N ASN A 105 -4.06 -4.78 -24.97
CA ASN A 105 -2.94 -4.10 -24.30
C ASN A 105 -1.82 -3.74 -25.28
N ASP A 106 -1.52 -4.62 -26.24
CA ASP A 106 -0.39 -4.45 -27.18
C ASP A 106 -0.71 -3.54 -28.38
N ILE A 107 -1.98 -3.46 -28.79
CA ILE A 107 -2.38 -2.64 -29.96
C ILE A 107 -2.48 -1.16 -29.55
N PRO A 108 -1.82 -0.22 -30.25
CA PRO A 108 -1.95 1.21 -29.94
C PRO A 108 -3.36 1.74 -30.24
N VAL A 109 -3.84 2.70 -29.44
CA VAL A 109 -5.19 3.30 -29.58
C VAL A 109 -5.39 3.98 -30.94
N SER A 110 -4.32 4.45 -31.58
CA SER A 110 -4.37 5.04 -32.93
C SER A 110 -4.70 4.03 -34.04
N SER A 111 -4.58 2.73 -33.77
CA SER A 111 -4.88 1.68 -34.74
C SER A 111 -6.37 1.38 -34.77
N ARG A 112 -6.96 1.32 -35.97
CA ARG A 112 -8.37 0.87 -36.12
C ARG A 112 -8.61 -0.53 -35.57
N LYS A 113 -7.57 -1.37 -35.51
CA LYS A 113 -7.63 -2.72 -34.91
C LYS A 113 -7.97 -2.67 -33.42
N TYR A 114 -7.60 -1.58 -32.73
CA TYR A 114 -7.91 -1.38 -31.31
C TYR A 114 -9.42 -1.40 -31.08
N GLU A 115 -10.17 -0.59 -31.82
CA GLU A 115 -11.63 -0.50 -31.73
C GLU A 115 -12.31 -1.82 -32.10
N VAL A 116 -11.79 -2.54 -33.09
CA VAL A 116 -12.32 -3.86 -33.48
C VAL A 116 -12.14 -4.88 -32.37
N VAL A 117 -10.94 -4.96 -31.79
CA VAL A 117 -10.66 -5.89 -30.68
C VAL A 117 -11.42 -5.49 -29.43
N ARG A 118 -11.51 -4.19 -29.12
CA ARG A 118 -12.26 -3.66 -27.98
C ARG A 118 -13.74 -3.99 -28.08
N SER A 119 -14.39 -3.68 -29.20
CA SER A 119 -15.81 -3.99 -29.41
C SER A 119 -16.10 -5.48 -29.38
N LEU A 120 -15.22 -6.33 -29.93
CA LEU A 120 -15.38 -7.79 -29.83
C LEU A 120 -15.23 -8.28 -28.39
N THR A 121 -14.28 -7.72 -27.64
CA THR A 121 -14.07 -8.04 -26.22
C THR A 121 -15.28 -7.65 -25.38
N GLU A 122 -15.77 -6.41 -25.56
CA GLU A 122 -16.96 -5.91 -24.88
C GLU A 122 -18.18 -6.78 -25.20
N LYS A 123 -18.38 -7.11 -26.48
CA LYS A 123 -19.48 -7.99 -26.88
C LYS A 123 -19.45 -9.34 -26.17
N ILE A 124 -18.29 -10.01 -26.12
CA ILE A 124 -18.17 -11.31 -25.45
C ILE A 124 -18.45 -11.17 -23.94
N ILE A 125 -17.94 -10.12 -23.31
CA ILE A 125 -18.18 -9.87 -21.88
C ILE A 125 -19.66 -9.64 -21.63
N ASP A 126 -20.29 -8.79 -22.44
CA ASP A 126 -21.69 -8.40 -22.28
C ASP A 126 -22.62 -9.59 -22.57
N ASP A 127 -22.38 -10.36 -23.64
CA ASP A 127 -23.13 -11.58 -23.97
C ASP A 127 -23.03 -12.60 -22.82
N ASN A 128 -21.81 -12.88 -22.33
CA ASN A 128 -21.58 -13.78 -21.19
C ASN A 128 -22.30 -13.33 -19.90
N HIS A 129 -22.41 -12.01 -19.70
CA HIS A 129 -23.10 -11.45 -18.54
C HIS A 129 -24.63 -11.57 -18.68
N LEU A 130 -25.17 -11.22 -19.85
CA LEU A 130 -26.59 -11.24 -20.18
C LEU A 130 -27.20 -12.64 -20.15
N ASP A 131 -26.44 -13.66 -20.55
CA ASP A 131 -26.89 -15.05 -20.50
C ASP A 131 -27.20 -15.54 -19.07
N GLY A 132 -26.69 -14.86 -18.05
CA GLY A 132 -27.00 -15.15 -16.64
C GLY A 132 -26.44 -16.47 -16.11
N VAL A 133 -25.68 -17.20 -16.93
CA VAL A 133 -25.10 -18.49 -16.57
C VAL A 133 -23.85 -18.28 -15.72
N HIS A 134 -23.79 -18.91 -14.54
CA HIS A 134 -22.66 -18.80 -13.61
C HIS A 134 -21.31 -19.13 -14.28
N SER A 135 -21.25 -20.14 -15.14
CA SER A 135 -19.98 -20.51 -15.81
C SER A 135 -19.46 -19.43 -16.75
N LEU A 136 -20.34 -18.67 -17.41
CA LEU A 136 -19.94 -17.58 -18.31
C LEU A 136 -19.54 -16.32 -17.54
N ARG A 137 -20.24 -16.03 -16.44
CA ARG A 137 -19.81 -14.98 -15.48
C ARG A 137 -18.44 -15.27 -14.92
N GLU A 138 -18.17 -16.53 -14.60
CA GLU A 138 -16.86 -16.97 -14.12
C GLU A 138 -15.76 -16.79 -15.17
N VAL A 139 -16.06 -17.06 -16.44
CA VAL A 139 -15.12 -16.78 -17.55
C VAL A 139 -14.78 -15.29 -17.60
N ASN A 140 -15.77 -14.40 -17.52
CA ASN A 140 -15.53 -12.96 -17.47
C ASN A 140 -14.68 -12.57 -16.27
N ARG A 141 -15.04 -13.08 -15.08
CA ARG A 141 -14.33 -12.83 -13.82
C ARG A 141 -12.86 -13.15 -13.93
N VAL A 142 -12.52 -14.39 -14.31
CA VAL A 142 -11.14 -14.87 -14.37
C VAL A 142 -10.35 -14.14 -15.46
N ALA A 143 -10.93 -13.95 -16.64
CA ALA A 143 -10.26 -13.30 -17.76
C ALA A 143 -9.96 -11.82 -17.48
N LEU A 144 -10.95 -11.06 -16.96
CA LEU A 144 -10.80 -9.66 -16.60
C LEU A 144 -9.80 -9.47 -15.46
N SER A 145 -9.92 -10.24 -14.38
CA SER A 145 -8.99 -10.20 -13.25
C SER A 145 -7.54 -10.48 -13.67
N THR A 146 -7.35 -11.49 -14.52
CA THR A 146 -6.03 -11.84 -15.06
C THR A 146 -5.50 -10.74 -15.98
N ALA A 147 -6.33 -10.16 -16.85
CA ALA A 147 -5.95 -9.05 -17.71
C ALA A 147 -5.59 -7.79 -16.91
N PHE A 148 -6.37 -7.45 -15.90
CA PHE A 148 -6.12 -6.32 -15.00
C PHE A 148 -4.78 -6.48 -14.27
N GLY A 149 -4.51 -7.66 -13.71
CA GLY A 149 -3.23 -7.96 -13.07
C GLY A 149 -2.03 -7.87 -14.03
N ARG A 150 -2.19 -8.35 -15.27
CA ARG A 150 -1.14 -8.22 -16.30
C ARG A 150 -0.90 -6.75 -16.67
N ALA A 151 -1.95 -5.97 -16.88
CA ALA A 151 -1.85 -4.55 -17.21
C ALA A 151 -1.19 -3.74 -16.08
N LEU A 152 -1.49 -4.04 -14.81
CA LEU A 152 -0.81 -3.43 -13.65
C LEU A 152 0.69 -3.70 -13.66
N ASN A 153 1.11 -4.94 -13.88
CA ASN A 153 2.52 -5.31 -13.92
C ASN A 153 3.26 -4.68 -15.10
N GLN A 154 2.61 -4.59 -16.27
CA GLN A 154 3.17 -3.89 -17.43
C GLN A 154 3.32 -2.39 -17.16
N LEU A 155 2.32 -1.77 -16.52
CA LEU A 155 2.38 -0.36 -16.15
C LEU A 155 3.51 -0.09 -15.15
N GLU A 156 3.65 -0.92 -14.12
CA GLU A 156 4.76 -0.86 -13.16
C GLU A 156 6.12 -0.95 -13.88
N GLY A 157 6.26 -1.91 -14.80
CA GLY A 157 7.45 -2.05 -15.65
C GLY A 157 7.75 -0.79 -16.45
N LYS A 158 6.73 -0.17 -17.06
CA LYS A 158 6.89 1.03 -17.90
C LYS A 158 7.26 2.27 -17.11
N VAL A 159 6.67 2.48 -15.94
CA VAL A 159 7.03 3.61 -15.06
C VAL A 159 8.46 3.43 -14.55
N ALA A 160 8.84 2.22 -14.16
CA ALA A 160 10.20 1.91 -13.73
C ALA A 160 11.25 2.07 -14.85
N GLU A 161 10.94 1.68 -16.09
CA GLU A 161 11.83 1.87 -17.26
C GLU A 161 12.10 3.37 -17.51
N ARG A 162 11.05 4.20 -17.59
CA ARG A 162 11.19 5.64 -17.83
C ARG A 162 11.99 6.36 -16.76
N GLU A 163 11.78 6.00 -15.49
CA GLU A 163 12.50 6.64 -14.38
C GLU A 163 14.00 6.28 -14.35
N GLY A 164 14.39 5.10 -14.87
CA GLY A 164 15.80 4.70 -14.98
C GLY A 164 16.57 5.46 -16.05
N GLU A 165 15.89 5.97 -17.09
CA GLU A 165 16.50 6.75 -18.17
C GLU A 165 16.74 8.23 -17.77
N VAL A 166 16.05 8.72 -16.74
CA VAL A 166 16.05 10.12 -16.29
C VAL A 166 17.00 10.34 -15.08
N GLU A 167 17.96 9.45 -14.81
CA GLU A 167 19.05 9.72 -13.84
C GLU A 167 19.99 10.86 -14.36
N ARG A 168 19.50 12.10 -14.38
CA ARG A 168 20.32 13.32 -14.36
C ARG A 168 20.32 13.89 -12.95
N GLU A 169 21.49 14.38 -12.54
CA GLU A 169 21.79 14.97 -11.23
C GLU A 169 20.67 15.89 -10.74
N GLY A 170 19.98 15.45 -9.68
CA GLY A 170 18.92 16.21 -9.05
C GLY A 170 18.79 15.84 -7.57
N ASP A 171 18.68 16.89 -6.77
CA ASP A 171 18.68 16.99 -5.30
C ASP A 171 17.50 16.26 -4.61
N GLY A 172 17.38 14.95 -4.86
CA GLY A 172 16.51 14.07 -4.09
C GLY A 172 17.22 13.56 -2.85
N VAL A 173 16.52 13.58 -1.70
CA VAL A 173 16.96 12.92 -0.47
C VAL A 173 17.41 11.49 -0.80
N GLU A 174 18.69 11.18 -0.52
CA GLU A 174 19.40 9.96 -0.95
C GLU A 174 18.64 8.66 -0.68
N TYR A 175 17.79 8.68 0.36
CA TYR A 175 16.89 7.60 0.71
C TYR A 175 15.89 7.21 -0.39
N TYR A 176 15.16 8.17 -0.96
CA TYR A 176 14.18 7.91 -2.02
C TYR A 176 14.88 7.38 -3.27
N ARG A 177 16.08 7.89 -3.56
CA ARG A 177 16.93 7.40 -4.65
C ARG A 177 17.35 5.93 -4.44
N MET A 178 17.76 5.56 -3.23
CA MET A 178 18.12 4.18 -2.89
C MET A 178 16.91 3.23 -2.97
N MET A 179 15.75 3.66 -2.46
CA MET A 179 14.53 2.85 -2.51
C MET A 179 14.05 2.64 -3.95
N ARG A 180 14.05 3.69 -4.78
CA ARG A 180 13.76 3.60 -6.21
C ARG A 180 14.66 2.60 -6.91
N ARG A 181 15.98 2.63 -6.64
CA ARG A 181 16.93 1.65 -7.19
C ARG A 181 16.63 0.21 -6.78
N ARG A 182 16.17 -0.03 -5.55
CA ARG A 182 15.74 -1.37 -5.10
C ARG A 182 14.51 -1.85 -5.86
N ILE A 183 13.47 -1.02 -5.95
CA ILE A 183 12.24 -1.34 -6.69
C ILE A 183 12.59 -1.62 -8.15
N TRP A 184 13.40 -0.78 -8.78
CA TRP A 184 13.85 -0.98 -10.15
C TRP A 184 14.60 -2.30 -10.37
N LYS A 185 15.48 -2.70 -9.44
CA LYS A 185 16.14 -4.02 -9.50
C LYS A 185 15.14 -5.17 -9.42
N VAL A 186 14.13 -5.08 -8.57
CA VAL A 186 13.05 -6.07 -8.45
C VAL A 186 12.24 -6.14 -9.74
N VAL A 187 11.78 -4.99 -10.24
CA VAL A 187 11.00 -4.88 -11.48
C VAL A 187 11.79 -5.42 -12.66
N ARG A 188 13.10 -5.15 -12.77
CA ARG A 188 13.94 -5.71 -13.83
C ARG A 188 14.07 -7.23 -13.71
N ALA A 189 14.27 -7.76 -12.50
CA ALA A 189 14.39 -9.20 -12.27
C ALA A 189 13.10 -9.97 -12.56
N VAL A 190 11.94 -9.36 -12.29
CA VAL A 190 10.61 -9.92 -12.59
C VAL A 190 10.26 -9.73 -14.07
N GLY A 191 10.52 -8.54 -14.62
CA GLY A 191 10.26 -8.16 -16.00
C GLY A 191 11.03 -8.99 -17.02
N TRP A 192 12.28 -9.40 -16.70
CA TRP A 192 13.05 -10.33 -17.55
C TRP A 192 12.37 -11.71 -17.68
N ARG A 193 11.65 -12.18 -16.66
CA ARG A 193 10.92 -13.46 -16.73
C ARG A 193 9.61 -13.37 -17.53
N VAL A 194 9.02 -12.19 -17.64
CA VAL A 194 7.76 -11.96 -18.37
C VAL A 194 8.03 -11.60 -19.84
N ARG A 195 9.22 -11.07 -20.15
CA ARG A 195 9.61 -10.61 -21.50
C ARG A 195 10.30 -11.71 -22.31
N GLY A 196 9.66 -12.88 -22.43
CA GLY A 196 9.99 -13.86 -23.47
C GLY A 196 9.31 -13.47 -24.78
N GLY A 197 9.82 -12.46 -25.47
CA GLY A 197 9.27 -12.00 -26.75
C GLY A 197 9.96 -10.74 -27.25
N GLU A 198 10.92 -10.91 -28.16
CA GLU A 198 11.51 -9.84 -28.96
C GLU A 198 10.45 -9.22 -29.90
N GLY A 199 10.50 -7.90 -30.09
CA GLY A 199 9.84 -7.23 -31.21
C GLY A 199 8.55 -6.46 -30.89
N GLY A 200 8.67 -5.32 -30.22
CA GLY A 200 7.61 -4.32 -30.12
C GLY A 200 8.09 -2.95 -30.58
N LEU A 201 8.05 -2.69 -31.88
CA LEU A 201 8.22 -1.37 -32.49
C LEU A 201 7.15 -0.41 -31.94
N GLY A 202 7.55 0.60 -31.16
CA GLY A 202 6.66 1.62 -30.59
C GLY A 202 5.99 1.17 -29.29
N GLY A 203 6.68 1.32 -28.16
CA GLY A 203 6.15 0.95 -26.85
C GLY A 203 4.82 1.64 -26.54
N VAL A 204 3.82 0.83 -26.16
CA VAL A 204 2.52 1.31 -25.68
C VAL A 204 2.71 2.36 -24.56
N PRO A 205 2.06 3.53 -24.63
CA PRO A 205 2.16 4.56 -23.60
C PRO A 205 1.64 4.08 -22.25
N ALA A 206 2.26 4.50 -21.15
CA ALA A 206 1.82 4.16 -19.79
C ALA A 206 0.41 4.71 -19.50
N GLU A 207 0.06 5.84 -20.10
CA GLU A 207 -1.26 6.47 -20.01
C GLU A 207 -2.35 5.62 -20.67
N LYS A 208 -2.01 4.89 -21.76
CA LYS A 208 -2.94 3.94 -22.38
C LYS A 208 -3.27 2.81 -21.41
N LEU A 209 -2.26 2.20 -20.80
CA LEU A 209 -2.46 1.12 -19.82
C LEU A 209 -3.29 1.60 -18.63
N ALA A 210 -3.05 2.81 -18.13
CA ALA A 210 -3.85 3.40 -17.06
C ALA A 210 -5.33 3.59 -17.49
N ALA A 211 -5.59 4.07 -18.71
CA ALA A 211 -6.95 4.20 -19.24
C ALA A 211 -7.64 2.84 -19.44
N GLU A 212 -6.89 1.81 -19.85
CA GLU A 212 -7.38 0.45 -19.99
C GLU A 212 -7.72 -0.19 -18.65
N LEU A 213 -6.90 0.04 -17.62
CA LEU A 213 -7.20 -0.40 -16.25
C LEU A 213 -8.53 0.21 -15.73
N VAL A 214 -8.78 1.49 -16.00
CA VAL A 214 -10.07 2.13 -15.66
C VAL A 214 -11.24 1.44 -16.38
N TRP A 215 -11.09 1.14 -17.67
CA TRP A 215 -12.12 0.43 -18.42
C TRP A 215 -12.34 -1.00 -17.92
N MET A 216 -11.27 -1.76 -17.68
CA MET A 216 -11.35 -3.14 -17.17
C MET A 216 -12.07 -3.17 -15.83
N VAL A 217 -11.75 -2.28 -14.91
CA VAL A 217 -12.40 -2.22 -13.60
C VAL A 217 -13.88 -1.84 -13.71
N LYS A 218 -14.27 -0.94 -14.62
CA LYS A 218 -15.71 -0.69 -14.90
C LYS A 218 -16.41 -1.95 -15.39
N LYS A 219 -15.79 -2.70 -16.30
CA LYS A 219 -16.32 -3.98 -16.77
C LYS A 219 -16.38 -5.05 -15.66
N MET A 220 -15.43 -5.03 -14.73
CA MET A 220 -15.45 -5.90 -13.56
C MET A 220 -16.60 -5.56 -12.61
N VAL A 221 -16.89 -4.27 -12.40
CA VAL A 221 -18.07 -3.84 -11.63
C VAL A 221 -19.36 -4.28 -12.30
N GLU A 222 -19.51 -4.06 -13.60
CA GLU A 222 -20.67 -4.53 -14.38
C GLU A 222 -20.86 -6.06 -14.28
N CYS A 223 -19.75 -6.82 -14.24
CA CYS A 223 -19.78 -8.27 -14.09
C CYS A 223 -19.96 -8.77 -12.64
N GLY A 224 -19.98 -7.88 -11.64
CA GLY A 224 -20.07 -8.26 -10.22
C GLY A 224 -18.77 -8.87 -9.66
N CYS A 225 -17.61 -8.54 -10.23
CA CYS A 225 -16.29 -9.00 -9.79
C CYS A 225 -15.32 -7.86 -9.45
N ALA A 226 -15.84 -6.71 -9.01
CA ALA A 226 -15.07 -5.54 -8.60
C ALA A 226 -14.00 -5.86 -7.55
N ASP A 227 -14.33 -6.75 -6.61
CA ASP A 227 -13.49 -7.16 -5.49
C ASP A 227 -12.09 -7.57 -5.92
N GLU A 228 -11.94 -8.35 -7.00
CA GLU A 228 -10.63 -8.78 -7.48
C GLU A 228 -9.78 -7.63 -8.00
N GLY A 229 -10.42 -6.65 -8.64
CA GLY A 229 -9.77 -5.42 -9.07
C GLY A 229 -9.26 -4.63 -7.88
N ILE A 230 -10.08 -4.52 -6.84
CA ILE A 230 -9.75 -3.87 -5.56
C ILE A 230 -8.57 -4.59 -4.88
N HIS A 231 -8.60 -5.91 -4.77
CA HIS A 231 -7.52 -6.70 -4.16
C HIS A 231 -6.19 -6.52 -4.90
N ARG A 232 -6.21 -6.59 -6.23
CA ARG A 232 -5.01 -6.41 -7.06
C ARG A 232 -4.48 -4.98 -6.96
N TRP A 233 -5.37 -3.99 -6.94
CA TRP A 233 -5.01 -2.59 -6.75
C TRP A 233 -4.38 -2.33 -5.38
N ALA A 234 -4.97 -2.87 -4.31
CA ALA A 234 -4.45 -2.78 -2.95
C ALA A 234 -3.06 -3.43 -2.82
N ALA A 235 -2.79 -4.48 -3.60
CA ALA A 235 -1.50 -5.19 -3.60
C ALA A 235 -0.41 -4.51 -4.46
N ALA A 236 -0.74 -3.53 -5.29
CA ALA A 236 0.18 -2.87 -6.23
C ALA A 236 1.03 -1.77 -5.57
N SER A 237 1.74 -2.12 -4.48
CA SER A 237 2.49 -1.19 -3.64
C SER A 237 3.70 -0.55 -4.34
N ASN A 238 4.40 -1.31 -5.19
CA ASN A 238 5.50 -0.79 -6.00
C ASN A 238 5.01 0.28 -6.97
N LEU A 239 3.93 -0.01 -7.71
CA LEU A 239 3.30 0.95 -8.61
C LEU A 239 2.81 2.18 -7.86
N GLY A 240 2.18 2.02 -6.69
CA GLY A 240 1.74 3.15 -5.85
C GLY A 240 2.90 4.07 -5.45
N PHE A 241 4.07 3.51 -5.15
CA PHE A 241 5.27 4.29 -4.86
C PHE A 241 5.84 4.99 -6.10
N LEU A 242 5.94 4.28 -7.22
CA LEU A 242 6.42 4.85 -8.50
C LEU A 242 5.49 5.96 -8.99
N ALA A 243 4.17 5.84 -8.78
CA ALA A 243 3.18 6.84 -9.15
C ALA A 243 3.47 8.23 -8.56
N LEU A 244 4.11 8.31 -7.40
CA LEU A 244 4.49 9.60 -6.78
C LEU A 244 5.48 10.42 -7.62
N SER A 245 6.22 9.75 -8.51
CA SER A 245 7.26 10.36 -9.34
C SER A 245 6.92 10.29 -10.84
N ALA A 246 5.80 9.68 -11.18
CA ALA A 246 5.30 9.58 -12.55
C ALA A 246 4.95 10.94 -13.16
N ASP A 247 4.96 11.00 -14.49
CA ASP A 247 4.56 12.17 -15.26
C ASP A 247 3.14 12.65 -14.84
N PRO A 248 2.87 13.96 -14.76
CA PRO A 248 1.57 14.52 -14.36
C PRO A 248 0.34 13.93 -15.07
N ARG A 249 0.47 13.60 -16.36
CA ARG A 249 -0.61 12.98 -17.15
C ARG A 249 -0.93 11.56 -16.69
N LEU A 250 0.10 10.79 -16.36
CA LEU A 250 -0.05 9.45 -15.81
C LEU A 250 -0.59 9.50 -14.38
N GLN A 251 -0.09 10.42 -13.54
CA GLN A 251 -0.64 10.67 -12.20
C GLN A 251 -2.15 10.97 -12.26
N SER A 252 -2.58 11.84 -13.17
CA SER A 252 -4.00 12.17 -13.37
C SER A 252 -4.84 10.91 -13.68
N SER A 253 -4.32 10.02 -14.53
CA SER A 253 -5.00 8.77 -14.87
C SER A 253 -5.07 7.80 -13.69
N LEU A 254 -3.99 7.69 -12.92
CA LEU A 254 -3.94 6.85 -11.71
C LEU A 254 -4.81 7.39 -10.58
N VAL A 255 -4.93 8.71 -10.43
CA VAL A 255 -5.86 9.35 -9.48
C VAL A 255 -7.31 9.03 -9.82
N LYS A 256 -7.69 9.08 -11.11
CA LYS A 256 -9.04 8.68 -11.56
C LYS A 256 -9.34 7.22 -11.24
N LEU A 257 -8.37 6.33 -11.48
CA LEU A 257 -8.49 4.91 -11.16
C LEU A 257 -8.60 4.68 -9.65
N ALA A 258 -7.75 5.35 -8.84
CA ALA A 258 -7.81 5.30 -7.39
C ALA A 258 -9.18 5.76 -6.87
N ALA A 259 -9.67 6.90 -7.36
CA ALA A 259 -10.96 7.46 -6.95
C ALA A 259 -12.12 6.51 -7.24
N PHE A 260 -12.13 5.92 -8.44
CA PHE A 260 -13.13 4.92 -8.81
C PHE A 260 -13.06 3.70 -7.87
N LEU A 261 -11.88 3.13 -7.67
CA LEU A 261 -11.72 1.92 -6.85
C LEU A 261 -11.97 2.16 -5.36
N PHE A 262 -11.67 3.33 -4.82
CA PHE A 262 -12.04 3.67 -3.43
C PHE A 262 -13.55 3.75 -3.25
N LYS A 263 -14.28 4.26 -4.26
CA LYS A 263 -15.74 4.30 -4.24
C LYS A 263 -16.31 2.88 -4.20
N GLU A 264 -15.82 1.98 -5.06
CA GLU A 264 -16.24 0.57 -5.05
C GLU A 264 -15.80 -0.16 -3.77
N ALA A 265 -14.62 0.17 -3.23
CA ALA A 265 -14.10 -0.45 -2.01
C ALA A 265 -14.85 -0.04 -0.74
N LYS A 266 -15.65 1.04 -0.78
CA LYS A 266 -16.52 1.40 0.35
C LYS A 266 -17.48 0.26 0.69
N ASP A 267 -18.13 -0.28 -0.35
CA ASP A 267 -19.16 -1.31 -0.22
C ASP A 267 -18.57 -2.73 -0.12
N LEU A 268 -17.24 -2.86 -0.19
CA LEU A 268 -16.54 -4.14 -0.06
C LEU A 268 -16.77 -4.77 1.32
N GLY A 269 -17.37 -5.96 1.32
CA GLY A 269 -17.60 -6.77 2.52
C GLY A 269 -18.83 -6.38 3.33
N VAL A 270 -19.70 -5.51 2.83
CA VAL A 270 -20.95 -5.11 3.52
C VAL A 270 -21.92 -6.30 3.66
N ASP A 271 -21.96 -7.18 2.66
CA ASP A 271 -22.85 -8.34 2.65
C ASP A 271 -22.21 -9.61 3.26
N GLU A 272 -20.96 -9.53 3.71
CA GLU A 272 -20.25 -10.68 4.28
C GLU A 272 -20.61 -10.88 5.76
N ILE A 273 -21.01 -12.09 6.10
CA ILE A 273 -21.41 -12.47 7.48
C ILE A 273 -20.21 -13.08 8.22
N GLU A 274 -19.23 -13.60 7.49
CA GLU A 274 -18.09 -14.30 8.05
C GLU A 274 -17.05 -13.31 8.60
N GLU A 275 -16.80 -13.34 9.91
CA GLU A 275 -15.87 -12.43 10.57
C GLU A 275 -14.44 -12.49 9.98
N SER A 276 -14.01 -13.67 9.53
CA SER A 276 -12.71 -13.87 8.87
C SER A 276 -12.60 -13.04 7.59
N LYS A 277 -13.65 -13.04 6.76
CA LYS A 277 -13.72 -12.30 5.50
C LYS A 277 -13.90 -10.81 5.73
N ILE A 278 -14.70 -10.40 6.72
CA ILE A 278 -14.82 -8.98 7.10
C ILE A 278 -13.44 -8.43 7.46
N LYS A 279 -12.65 -9.17 8.26
CA LYS A 279 -11.27 -8.79 8.60
C LYS A 279 -10.37 -8.70 7.36
N GLN A 280 -10.50 -9.63 6.41
CA GLN A 280 -9.77 -9.57 5.14
C GLN A 280 -10.16 -8.32 4.32
N CYS A 281 -11.45 -8.01 4.19
CA CYS A 281 -11.94 -6.79 3.53
C CYS A 281 -11.36 -5.52 4.18
N MET A 282 -11.37 -5.44 5.51
CA MET A 282 -10.77 -4.32 6.23
C MET A 282 -9.26 -4.21 6.00
N GLN A 283 -8.56 -5.34 5.92
CA GLN A 283 -7.14 -5.36 5.58
C GLN A 283 -6.88 -4.85 4.15
N VAL A 284 -7.76 -5.18 3.20
CA VAL A 284 -7.68 -4.68 1.82
C VAL A 284 -7.91 -3.16 1.79
N LYS A 285 -8.96 -2.65 2.46
CA LYS A 285 -9.22 -1.21 2.60
C LYS A 285 -8.00 -0.48 3.20
N LEU A 286 -7.42 -1.04 4.26
CA LEU A 286 -6.20 -0.51 4.88
C LEU A 286 -5.01 -0.47 3.90
N LYS A 287 -4.75 -1.57 3.17
CA LYS A 287 -3.67 -1.62 2.16
C LYS A 287 -3.88 -0.62 1.03
N MET A 288 -5.12 -0.41 0.59
CA MET A 288 -5.41 0.61 -0.41
C MET A 288 -5.06 2.01 0.10
N LEU A 289 -5.47 2.36 1.32
CA LEU A 289 -5.15 3.65 1.94
C LEU A 289 -3.63 3.82 2.06
N GLN A 290 -2.91 2.82 2.56
CA GLN A 290 -1.45 2.87 2.69
C GLN A 290 -0.71 3.05 1.35
N THR A 291 -1.25 2.46 0.29
CA THR A 291 -0.61 2.45 -1.04
C THR A 291 -0.93 3.70 -1.86
N TRP A 292 -2.19 4.13 -1.85
CA TRP A 292 -2.70 5.10 -2.83
C TRP A 292 -3.02 6.47 -2.24
N LEU A 293 -3.24 6.60 -0.92
CA LEU A 293 -3.41 7.91 -0.28
C LEU A 293 -2.21 8.84 -0.50
N PRO A 294 -0.95 8.37 -0.48
CA PRO A 294 0.20 9.22 -0.81
C PRO A 294 0.11 9.85 -2.20
N LEU A 295 -0.40 9.11 -3.19
CA LEU A 295 -0.61 9.63 -4.55
C LEU A 295 -1.70 10.70 -4.54
N LEU A 296 -2.80 10.48 -3.83
CA LEU A 296 -3.87 11.47 -3.74
C LEU A 296 -3.36 12.80 -3.15
N CYS A 297 -2.53 12.75 -2.10
CA CYS A 297 -1.93 13.94 -1.50
C CYS A 297 -0.94 14.68 -2.42
N ARG A 298 -0.18 13.93 -3.23
CA ARG A 298 0.98 14.47 -3.96
C ARG A 298 0.77 14.66 -5.46
N ALA A 299 -0.30 14.12 -6.02
CA ALA A 299 -0.56 14.24 -7.44
C ALA A 299 -0.77 15.70 -7.82
N SER A 300 -0.18 16.09 -8.95
CA SER A 300 -0.42 17.41 -9.53
C SER A 300 -1.90 17.59 -9.88
N ASN A 301 -2.37 18.85 -9.93
CA ASN A 301 -3.73 19.22 -10.34
C ASN A 301 -4.01 18.97 -11.86
N GLY A 302 -3.31 18.04 -12.50
CA GLY A 302 -3.31 17.83 -13.94
C GLY A 302 -2.50 18.90 -14.69
N THR A 303 -2.24 18.67 -15.98
CA THR A 303 -1.56 19.65 -16.84
C THR A 303 -2.53 20.70 -17.38
N ASP A 304 -3.66 20.25 -17.91
CA ASP A 304 -4.61 21.10 -18.66
C ASP A 304 -6.00 21.19 -18.00
N ALA A 305 -6.41 20.14 -17.29
CA ALA A 305 -7.66 20.06 -16.54
C ALA A 305 -7.44 19.23 -15.26
N PRO A 306 -8.15 19.53 -14.16
CA PRO A 306 -8.03 18.76 -12.94
C PRO A 306 -8.42 17.30 -13.17
N ALA A 307 -7.66 16.38 -12.57
CA ALA A 307 -7.90 14.95 -12.70
C ALA A 307 -9.31 14.53 -12.24
N LEU A 308 -9.84 15.24 -11.24
CA LEU A 308 -11.18 15.08 -10.68
C LEU A 308 -11.81 16.46 -10.54
N SER A 309 -13.10 16.57 -10.81
CA SER A 309 -13.89 17.76 -10.50
C SER A 309 -13.95 18.01 -8.99
N ILE A 310 -14.31 19.24 -8.58
CA ILE A 310 -14.44 19.61 -7.17
C ILE A 310 -15.45 18.69 -6.45
N ASN A 311 -16.55 18.34 -7.12
CA ASN A 311 -17.57 17.46 -6.58
C ASN A 311 -17.06 16.02 -6.42
N GLU A 312 -16.30 15.50 -7.38
CA GLU A 312 -15.66 14.18 -7.28
C GLU A 312 -14.62 14.14 -6.16
N ARG A 313 -13.84 15.21 -6.00
CA ARG A 313 -12.88 15.37 -4.89
C ARG A 313 -13.55 15.32 -3.53
N ALA A 314 -14.60 16.12 -3.32
CA ALA A 314 -15.37 16.14 -2.08
C ALA A 314 -16.14 14.82 -1.84
N GLY A 315 -16.58 14.16 -2.93
CA GLY A 315 -17.16 12.82 -2.86
C GLY A 315 -16.15 11.79 -2.37
N LEU A 316 -14.94 11.80 -2.94
CA LEU A 316 -13.88 10.88 -2.54
C LEU A 316 -13.39 11.14 -1.12
N GLU A 317 -13.27 12.39 -0.69
CA GLU A 317 -12.93 12.72 0.70
C GLU A 317 -13.90 12.05 1.68
N ARG A 318 -15.22 12.16 1.44
CA ARG A 318 -16.21 11.47 2.27
C ARG A 318 -16.04 9.96 2.27
N VAL A 319 -15.78 9.36 1.11
CA VAL A 319 -15.51 7.91 1.01
C VAL A 319 -14.26 7.52 1.81
N LEU A 320 -13.19 8.31 1.75
CA LEU A 320 -11.97 8.07 2.52
C LEU A 320 -12.24 8.21 4.03
N GLU A 321 -12.98 9.24 4.46
CA GLU A 321 -13.37 9.41 5.86
C GLU A 321 -14.18 8.21 6.37
N ASP A 322 -15.19 7.76 5.61
CA ASP A 322 -16.01 6.60 5.95
C ASP A 322 -15.14 5.34 6.12
N ILE A 323 -14.27 5.04 5.14
CA ILE A 323 -13.38 3.88 5.20
C ILE A 323 -12.43 3.97 6.40
N ILE A 324 -11.88 5.15 6.70
CA ILE A 324 -10.97 5.33 7.84
C ILE A 324 -11.73 5.11 9.15
N GLU A 325 -12.96 5.61 9.27
CA GLU A 325 -13.75 5.46 10.50
C GLU A 325 -14.14 4.03 10.82
N GLU A 326 -14.26 3.16 9.81
CA GLU A 326 -14.49 1.72 9.97
C GLU A 326 -13.28 0.97 10.54
N LEU A 327 -12.07 1.53 10.46
CA LEU A 327 -10.85 0.86 10.91
C LEU A 327 -10.70 0.88 12.44
N GLU A 328 -9.92 -0.08 12.96
CA GLU A 328 -9.42 -0.07 14.34
C GLU A 328 -8.59 1.19 14.62
N GLN A 329 -8.57 1.62 15.87
CA GLN A 329 -8.00 2.92 16.24
C GLN A 329 -6.49 3.03 15.96
N GLU A 330 -5.73 1.97 16.18
CA GLU A 330 -4.30 1.93 15.86
C GLU A 330 -4.08 2.09 14.35
N LYS A 331 -4.98 1.53 13.54
CA LYS A 331 -4.92 1.63 12.08
C LYS A 331 -5.36 3.01 11.60
N GLN A 332 -6.36 3.61 12.24
CA GLN A 332 -6.74 5.01 12.01
C GLN A 332 -5.56 5.95 12.23
N GLU A 333 -4.84 5.81 13.35
CA GLU A 333 -3.65 6.61 13.67
C GLU A 333 -2.58 6.47 12.57
N GLN A 334 -2.33 5.25 12.10
CA GLN A 334 -1.34 4.99 11.04
C GLN A 334 -1.72 5.72 9.74
N ILE A 335 -2.97 5.62 9.31
CA ILE A 335 -3.44 6.26 8.07
C ILE A 335 -3.46 7.78 8.20
N LEU A 336 -3.94 8.31 9.32
CA LEU A 336 -4.00 9.74 9.57
C LEU A 336 -2.59 10.37 9.68
N SER A 337 -1.63 9.64 10.26
CA SER A 337 -0.23 10.05 10.27
C SER A 337 0.39 10.03 8.86
N LEU A 338 0.09 9.00 8.07
CA LEU A 338 0.52 8.91 6.66
C LEU A 338 -0.04 10.06 5.82
N TRP A 339 -1.35 10.34 5.98
CA TRP A 339 -2.00 11.47 5.35
C TRP A 339 -1.32 12.78 5.73
N LEU A 340 -1.16 13.07 7.02
CA LEU A 340 -0.59 14.33 7.50
C LEU A 340 0.84 14.53 6.98
N HIS A 341 1.64 13.45 6.94
CA HIS A 341 2.98 13.49 6.35
C HIS A 341 2.93 13.90 4.87
N HIS A 342 2.13 13.24 4.04
CA HIS A 342 2.10 13.53 2.61
C HIS A 342 1.39 14.84 2.27
N PHE A 343 0.36 15.22 3.04
CA PHE A 343 -0.37 16.47 2.91
C PHE A 343 0.54 17.67 3.18
N THR A 344 1.32 17.64 4.28
CA THR A 344 2.21 18.76 4.65
C THR A 344 3.46 18.87 3.78
N HIS A 345 3.90 17.77 3.16
CA HIS A 345 5.03 17.78 2.23
C HIS A 345 4.69 18.26 0.81
N CYS A 346 3.40 18.40 0.48
CA CYS A 346 2.96 18.85 -0.84
C CYS A 346 2.52 20.32 -0.76
N SER A 347 3.37 21.26 -1.19
CA SER A 347 3.02 22.69 -1.21
C SER A 347 2.05 23.08 -2.33
N SER A 348 1.78 22.17 -3.27
CA SER A 348 1.02 22.43 -4.49
C SER A 348 -0.41 21.87 -4.47
N SER A 349 -0.78 21.12 -3.44
CA SER A 349 -2.10 20.47 -3.32
C SER A 349 -2.59 20.48 -1.88
N ASP A 350 -3.77 21.08 -1.65
CA ASP A 350 -4.49 21.02 -0.38
C ASP A 350 -5.50 19.85 -0.34
N TRP A 351 -5.28 18.80 -1.15
CA TRP A 351 -6.21 17.68 -1.34
C TRP A 351 -5.50 16.33 -1.16
N PRO A 352 -6.13 15.31 -0.54
CA PRO A 352 -7.46 15.33 0.10
C PRO A 352 -7.44 15.99 1.48
N ASN A 353 -8.50 16.73 1.82
CA ASN A 353 -8.65 17.37 3.12
C ASN A 353 -9.36 16.43 4.12
N LEU A 354 -8.58 15.72 4.93
CA LEU A 354 -9.07 14.82 5.98
C LEU A 354 -9.03 15.45 7.38
N HIS A 355 -8.98 16.79 7.47
CA HIS A 355 -8.88 17.50 8.74
C HIS A 355 -10.03 17.16 9.70
N SER A 356 -11.26 17.06 9.19
CA SER A 356 -12.43 16.72 10.00
C SER A 356 -12.31 15.32 10.60
N CYS A 357 -11.95 14.33 9.79
CA CYS A 357 -11.65 12.97 10.25
C CYS A 357 -10.53 12.95 11.31
N TYR A 358 -9.43 13.67 11.07
CA TYR A 358 -8.32 13.77 12.02
C TYR A 358 -8.76 14.37 13.37
N ALA A 359 -9.54 15.44 13.34
CA ALA A 359 -10.08 16.08 14.54
C ALA A 359 -11.00 15.12 15.33
N ARG A 360 -11.89 14.39 14.63
CA ARG A 360 -12.76 13.38 15.26
C ARG A 360 -11.94 12.26 15.93
N TRP A 361 -10.92 11.75 15.27
CA TRP A 361 -10.00 10.76 15.84
C TRP A 361 -9.28 11.31 17.09
N CYS A 362 -8.72 12.52 17.03
CA CYS A 362 -8.09 13.17 18.19
C CYS A 362 -9.05 13.30 19.38
N CYS A 363 -10.30 13.71 19.13
CA CYS A 363 -11.33 13.78 20.17
C CYS A 363 -11.63 12.40 20.78
N LYS A 364 -11.76 11.34 19.95
CA LYS A 364 -11.98 9.97 20.41
C LYS A 364 -10.80 9.47 21.27
N SER A 365 -9.58 9.61 20.77
CA SER A 365 -8.34 9.22 21.47
C SER A 365 -8.16 9.96 22.80
N ARG A 366 -8.46 11.27 22.85
CA ARG A 366 -8.43 12.05 24.09
C ARG A 366 -9.42 11.53 25.12
N LYS A 367 -10.66 11.23 24.71
CA LYS A 367 -11.70 10.73 25.62
C LYS A 367 -11.29 9.40 26.24
N GLN A 368 -10.72 8.48 25.46
CA GLN A 368 -10.24 7.21 25.99
C GLN A 368 -9.09 7.35 26.98
N LEU A 369 -8.13 8.25 26.72
CA LEU A 369 -7.05 8.52 27.67
C LEU A 369 -7.59 9.03 29.01
N LEU A 370 -8.62 9.87 28.99
CA LEU A 370 -9.26 10.37 30.20
C LEU A 370 -9.96 9.24 30.97
N LEU A 371 -10.71 8.38 30.28
CA LEU A 371 -11.37 7.21 30.88
C LEU A 371 -10.39 6.20 31.50
N LEU A 372 -9.19 6.05 30.92
CA LEU A 372 -8.13 5.21 31.47
C LEU A 372 -7.49 5.77 32.75
N ASN A 373 -7.60 7.08 33.00
CA ASN A 373 -7.06 7.73 34.20
C ASN A 373 -8.10 7.85 35.33
N GLU A 374 -9.36 7.49 35.07
CA GLU A 374 -10.45 7.49 36.05
C GLU A 374 -10.70 6.11 36.68
N ASN A 375 -10.07 5.05 36.15
CA ASN A 375 -10.00 3.71 36.73
C ASN A 375 -8.62 3.48 37.37
#